data_AF-A0A6G4ZPC2-F1
#
_entry.id   AF-A0A6G4ZPC2-F1
#
_cell.length_a   1.000
_cell.length_b   1.000
_cell.length_c   1.000
_cell.angle_alpha   90.00
_cell.angle_beta   90.00
_cell.angle_gamma   90.00
#
_symmetry.space_group_name_H-M   'P 1'
#
loop_
_entity.id
_entity.type
_entity.pdbx_description
1 polymer ?
#
loop_
_entity_poly.entity_id
_entity_poly.type
_entity_poly.pdbx_seq_one_letter_code
_entity_poly.pdbx_strand_id
1 'polypeptide(L)'
;MAKTTYPEAKNPLILRFHRLMDAFAKSDDERDFYLDRIEGFLLFIDQDKSQEELDILEKEFEEHGGRYLLIPKMTFYESKKFMEGFVNEKVYDIDTKEKLLDIIQTKEARENFLEFIYDHLTELEKWQQFYVERSRIRIIEWLRRHQIKFVFEEDLDLTKNLIEKLKKHLFDSKVPRDVSTAREAIVAKSIVYYSNEALNPRPKRGRPPKQVVKVELEPQVTVDIYTTVPSSAHHFLYSPEITSATEVTFSSRYDTEAELLASLRGSARVKVDEKLQALSERLESLRHISSRLADLKEMGPEGEEKFIRGAVTFGKEEVKEEVEEKGKKGIMEVVKGFLPKKREKAKPGSKEKEAEKKVRPTKIVTPIKRKKGGKKS
;
A
#
# COMPACT_ATOMS: atom_id res chain seq x y z
N MET A 1 3.40 36.13 15.50
CA MET A 1 2.72 35.77 14.23
C MET A 1 3.78 35.82 13.14
N ALA A 2 4.33 34.67 12.75
CA ALA A 2 5.30 34.61 11.65
C ALA A 2 4.57 35.00 10.36
N LYS A 3 5.15 35.92 9.58
CA LYS A 3 4.64 36.27 8.25
C LYS A 3 4.53 34.98 7.44
N THR A 4 3.31 34.63 7.05
CA THR A 4 3.04 33.53 6.13
C THR A 4 3.64 33.92 4.78
N THR A 5 4.74 33.27 4.39
CA THR A 5 5.40 33.44 3.07
C THR A 5 4.54 32.89 1.92
N TYR A 6 3.39 32.32 2.24
CA TYR A 6 2.53 31.56 1.34
C TYR A 6 1.19 32.26 1.11
N PRO A 7 0.56 32.04 -0.06
CA PRO A 7 -0.75 32.59 -0.34
C PRO A 7 -1.79 32.02 0.63
N GLU A 8 -2.59 32.90 1.24
CA GLU A 8 -3.67 32.48 2.14
C GLU A 8 -4.93 32.14 1.34
N ALA A 9 -5.38 30.89 1.45
CA ALA A 9 -6.62 30.43 0.85
C ALA A 9 -7.83 31.26 1.34
N LYS A 10 -8.69 31.69 0.41
CA LYS A 10 -9.88 32.51 0.71
C LYS A 10 -11.11 31.69 1.10
N ASN A 11 -11.04 30.37 0.96
CA ASN A 11 -12.05 29.43 1.43
C ASN A 11 -11.39 28.25 2.15
N PRO A 12 -12.15 27.50 2.97
CA PRO A 12 -11.70 26.23 3.51
C PRO A 12 -11.18 25.31 2.41
N LEU A 13 -10.19 24.47 2.75
CA LEU A 13 -9.61 23.49 1.85
C LEU A 13 -10.69 22.49 1.41
N ILE A 14 -10.74 22.21 0.11
CA ILE A 14 -11.63 21.19 -0.44
C ILE A 14 -10.81 19.91 -0.52
N LEU A 15 -11.08 18.99 0.40
CA LEU A 15 -10.35 17.73 0.51
C LEU A 15 -11.22 16.58 0.00
N ARG A 16 -10.62 15.53 -0.53
CA ARG A 16 -11.33 14.30 -0.87
C ARG A 16 -11.22 13.31 0.28
N PHE A 17 -12.37 12.94 0.86
CA PHE A 17 -12.43 12.05 2.00
C PHE A 17 -11.81 10.68 1.69
N HIS A 18 -12.17 10.07 0.55
CA HIS A 18 -11.70 8.72 0.21
C HIS A 18 -10.18 8.64 0.05
N ARG A 19 -9.55 9.70 -0.46
CA ARG A 19 -8.09 9.77 -0.58
C ARG A 19 -7.38 9.90 0.74
N LEU A 20 -7.94 10.72 1.65
CA LEU A 20 -7.44 10.79 3.01
C LEU A 20 -7.63 9.47 3.74
N MET A 21 -8.77 8.80 3.54
CA MET A 21 -9.00 7.47 4.09
C MET A 21 -7.94 6.47 3.63
N ASP A 22 -7.64 6.45 2.33
CA ASP A 22 -6.62 5.57 1.76
C ASP A 22 -5.21 5.90 2.29
N ALA A 23 -4.84 7.19 2.33
CA ALA A 23 -3.56 7.64 2.89
C ALA A 23 -3.40 7.24 4.38
N PHE A 24 -4.47 7.36 5.18
CA PHE A 24 -4.48 6.92 6.58
C PHE A 24 -4.43 5.40 6.77
N ALA A 25 -4.86 4.63 5.75
CA ALA A 25 -4.85 3.17 5.78
C ALA A 25 -3.51 2.58 5.32
N LYS A 26 -2.86 3.24 4.35
CA LYS A 26 -1.58 2.84 3.75
C LYS A 26 -0.35 3.42 4.44
N SER A 27 -0.51 4.45 5.29
CA SER A 27 0.60 4.98 6.07
C SER A 27 1.19 3.92 6.99
N ASP A 28 2.46 3.58 6.80
CA ASP A 28 3.21 2.57 7.56
C ASP A 28 4.64 3.04 7.80
N ASP A 29 5.49 2.22 8.41
CA ASP A 29 6.89 2.58 8.71
C ASP A 29 7.74 2.87 7.47
N GLU A 30 7.37 2.32 6.31
CA GLU A 30 8.05 2.52 5.02
C GLU A 30 7.39 3.58 4.13
N ARG A 31 6.11 3.86 4.36
CA ARG A 31 5.26 4.69 3.51
C ARG A 31 4.71 5.88 4.29
N ASP A 32 5.26 7.06 4.03
CA ASP A 32 4.84 8.29 4.71
C ASP A 32 3.96 9.15 3.80
N PHE A 33 2.90 9.69 4.37
CA PHE A 33 1.99 10.61 3.69
C PHE A 33 1.99 11.98 4.36
N TYR A 34 2.06 13.04 3.55
CA TYR A 34 2.00 14.41 4.03
C TYR A 34 0.82 15.17 3.40
N LEU A 35 0.09 15.92 4.22
CA LEU A 35 -0.95 16.83 3.79
C LEU A 35 -0.41 18.26 3.71
N ASP A 36 -0.64 18.91 2.57
CA ASP A 36 -0.40 20.34 2.41
C ASP A 36 -1.47 21.18 3.12
N ARG A 37 -1.05 22.18 3.91
CA ARG A 37 -1.95 23.09 4.63
C ARG A 37 -2.51 24.23 3.77
N ILE A 38 -1.93 24.47 2.60
CA ILE A 38 -2.25 25.65 1.78
C ILE A 38 -3.34 25.34 0.76
N GLU A 39 -3.19 24.26 0.02
CA GLU A 39 -4.05 23.87 -1.09
C GLU A 39 -4.69 22.49 -0.88
N GLY A 40 -4.11 21.67 0.00
CA GLY A 40 -4.71 20.40 0.44
C GLY A 40 -4.34 19.17 -0.39
N PHE A 41 -3.28 19.24 -1.21
CA PHE A 41 -2.75 18.06 -1.87
C PHE A 41 -2.01 17.12 -0.91
N LEU A 42 -1.89 15.87 -1.31
CA LEU A 42 -1.17 14.83 -0.57
C LEU A 42 0.15 14.52 -1.26
N LEU A 43 1.21 14.37 -0.46
CA LEU A 43 2.48 13.82 -0.90
C LEU A 43 2.61 12.40 -0.37
N PHE A 44 3.06 11.49 -1.23
CA PHE A 44 3.37 10.10 -0.91
C PHE A 44 4.86 9.90 -1.08
N ILE A 45 5.53 9.52 0.02
CA ILE A 45 6.95 9.24 0.05
C ILE A 45 7.11 7.76 0.34
N ASP A 46 7.79 7.10 -0.59
CA ASP A 46 8.17 5.68 -0.50
C ASP A 46 9.70 5.58 -0.52
N GLN A 47 10.25 4.57 0.16
CA GLN A 47 11.67 4.28 0.18
C GLN A 47 12.19 3.79 -1.18
N ASP A 48 11.30 3.39 -2.08
CA ASP A 48 11.63 2.96 -3.44
C ASP A 48 12.03 4.12 -4.38
N LYS A 49 11.92 5.38 -3.93
CA LYS A 49 12.27 6.58 -4.72
C LYS A 49 13.78 6.80 -4.78
N SER A 50 14.22 7.51 -5.83
CA SER A 50 15.65 7.78 -6.02
C SER A 50 16.17 8.71 -4.92
N GLN A 51 17.41 8.48 -4.47
CA GLN A 51 18.03 9.28 -3.42
C GLN A 51 18.10 10.77 -3.80
N GLU A 52 18.32 11.08 -5.08
CA GLU A 52 18.37 12.46 -5.58
C GLU A 52 17.04 13.20 -5.39
N GLU A 53 15.91 12.54 -5.67
CA GLU A 53 14.58 13.11 -5.46
C GLU A 53 14.26 13.27 -3.96
N LEU A 54 14.68 12.30 -3.14
CA LEU A 54 14.51 12.37 -1.68
C LEU A 54 15.31 13.52 -1.07
N ASP A 55 16.56 13.73 -1.50
CA ASP A 55 17.41 14.82 -1.02
C ASP A 55 16.84 16.21 -1.43
N ILE A 56 16.22 16.30 -2.62
CA ILE A 56 15.54 17.53 -3.08
C ILE A 56 14.31 17.80 -2.20
N LEU A 57 13.54 16.76 -1.88
CA LEU A 57 12.36 16.89 -1.04
C LEU A 57 12.72 17.17 0.44
N GLU A 58 13.83 16.64 0.93
CA GLU A 58 14.33 16.93 2.28
C GLU A 58 14.67 18.43 2.43
N LYS A 59 15.34 19.02 1.43
CA LYS A 59 15.59 20.48 1.40
C LYS A 59 14.29 21.29 1.42
N GLU A 60 13.29 20.85 0.67
CA GLU A 60 11.95 21.46 0.70
C GLU A 60 11.31 21.36 2.10
N PHE A 61 11.45 20.23 2.80
CA PHE A 61 10.96 20.11 4.17
C PHE A 61 11.75 20.93 5.19
N GLU A 62 13.06 21.12 4.99
CA GLU A 62 13.86 22.01 5.84
C GLU A 62 13.46 23.47 5.68
N GLU A 63 13.25 23.92 4.44
CA GLU A 63 12.87 25.30 4.13
C GLU A 63 11.39 25.59 4.42
N HIS A 64 10.52 24.61 4.20
CA HIS A 64 9.07 24.78 4.14
C HIS A 64 8.28 23.80 5.04
N GLY A 65 8.93 23.15 6.01
CA GLY A 65 8.32 22.12 6.86
C GLY A 65 7.05 22.54 7.62
N GLY A 66 6.83 23.83 7.86
CA GLY A 66 5.58 24.33 8.45
C GLY A 66 4.33 24.19 7.56
N ARG A 67 4.53 23.97 6.25
CA ARG A 67 3.50 23.77 5.22
C ARG A 67 2.89 22.38 5.26
N TYR A 68 3.73 21.37 5.52
CA TYR A 68 3.37 19.97 5.40
C TYR A 68 3.03 19.35 6.75
N LEU A 69 2.06 18.44 6.75
CA LEU A 69 1.61 17.72 7.93
C LEU A 69 1.70 16.22 7.69
N LEU A 70 2.50 15.55 8.51
CA LEU A 70 2.56 14.09 8.50
C LEU A 70 1.21 13.49 8.93
N ILE A 71 0.68 12.61 8.10
CA ILE A 71 -0.52 11.82 8.40
C ILE A 71 -0.16 10.74 9.42
N PRO A 72 -0.95 10.58 10.49
CA PRO A 72 -0.64 9.66 11.57
C PRO A 72 -0.87 8.21 11.13
N LYS A 73 0.16 7.39 11.33
CA LYS A 73 0.13 5.95 11.11
C LYS A 73 -0.91 5.28 12.00
N MET A 74 -1.61 4.27 11.47
CA MET A 74 -2.57 3.50 12.24
C MET A 74 -1.82 2.55 13.16
N THR A 75 -1.86 2.83 14.46
CA THR A 75 -1.19 1.96 15.43
C THR A 75 -1.92 0.62 15.55
N PHE A 76 -1.20 -0.44 15.93
CA PHE A 76 -1.80 -1.76 16.17
C PHE A 76 -2.99 -1.69 17.15
N TYR A 77 -2.91 -0.85 18.18
CA TYR A 77 -3.99 -0.69 19.16
C TYR A 77 -5.22 -0.01 18.56
N GLU A 78 -5.03 0.98 17.70
CA GLU A 78 -6.13 1.64 16.96
C GLU A 78 -6.81 0.66 16.01
N SER A 79 -6.03 -0.09 15.23
CA SER A 79 -6.55 -1.14 14.33
C SER A 79 -7.35 -2.19 15.11
N LYS A 80 -6.82 -2.63 16.25
CA LYS A 80 -7.51 -3.59 17.13
C LYS A 80 -8.82 -3.03 17.66
N LYS A 81 -8.83 -1.78 18.12
CA LYS A 81 -10.03 -1.11 18.60
C LYS A 81 -11.10 -0.95 17.51
N PHE A 82 -10.69 -0.72 16.25
CA PHE A 82 -11.61 -0.69 15.12
C PHE A 82 -12.26 -2.05 14.91
N MET A 83 -11.47 -3.14 14.89
CA MET A 83 -11.99 -4.50 14.76
C MET A 83 -12.92 -4.88 15.93
N GLU A 84 -12.50 -4.64 17.18
CA GLU A 84 -13.33 -4.89 18.37
C GLU A 84 -14.62 -4.06 18.37
N GLY A 85 -14.54 -2.79 17.94
CA GLY A 85 -15.70 -1.90 17.82
C GLY A 85 -16.72 -2.43 16.82
N PHE A 86 -16.26 -2.91 15.66
CA PHE A 86 -17.12 -3.52 14.66
C PHE A 86 -17.84 -4.77 15.19
N VAL A 87 -17.07 -5.68 15.79
CA VAL A 87 -17.58 -6.95 16.32
C VAL A 87 -18.61 -6.72 17.43
N ASN A 88 -18.44 -5.66 18.23
CA ASN A 88 -19.39 -5.33 19.29
C ASN A 88 -20.64 -4.59 18.82
N GLU A 89 -20.52 -3.72 17.81
CA GLU A 89 -21.61 -2.82 17.41
C GLU A 89 -22.44 -3.32 16.21
N LYS A 90 -21.83 -4.06 15.29
CA LYS A 90 -22.42 -4.39 13.98
C LYS A 90 -22.63 -5.89 13.75
N VAL A 91 -21.86 -6.75 14.43
CA VAL A 91 -22.01 -8.21 14.34
C VAL A 91 -23.04 -8.69 15.37
N TYR A 92 -24.19 -9.17 14.88
CA TYR A 92 -25.30 -9.63 15.72
C TYR A 92 -25.31 -11.14 15.92
N ASP A 93 -24.71 -11.90 15.00
CA ASP A 93 -24.62 -13.35 15.11
C ASP A 93 -23.56 -13.73 16.15
N ILE A 94 -23.96 -14.56 17.11
CA ILE A 94 -23.14 -14.91 18.28
C ILE A 94 -21.94 -15.77 17.86
N ASP A 95 -22.17 -16.77 16.99
CA ASP A 95 -21.11 -17.67 16.54
C ASP A 95 -20.04 -16.93 15.74
N THR A 96 -20.47 -16.03 14.83
CA THR A 96 -19.58 -15.16 14.06
C THR A 96 -18.84 -14.18 14.98
N LYS A 97 -19.53 -13.62 15.98
CA LYS A 97 -18.94 -12.69 16.94
C LYS A 97 -17.84 -13.35 17.76
N GLU A 98 -18.06 -14.55 18.29
CA GLU A 98 -17.06 -15.29 19.07
C GLU A 98 -15.82 -15.62 18.22
N LYS A 99 -16.02 -16.14 16.99
CA LYS A 99 -14.91 -16.41 16.06
C LYS A 99 -14.08 -15.17 15.76
N LEU A 100 -14.72 -14.03 15.50
CA LEU A 100 -14.02 -12.78 15.22
C LEU A 100 -13.24 -12.26 16.45
N LEU A 101 -13.80 -12.41 17.66
CA LEU A 101 -13.09 -12.07 18.90
C LEU A 101 -11.87 -12.96 19.12
N ASP A 102 -11.97 -14.25 18.83
CA ASP A 102 -10.84 -15.18 18.90
C ASP A 102 -9.74 -14.79 17.89
N ILE A 103 -10.12 -14.47 16.65
CA ILE A 103 -9.19 -13.97 15.62
C ILE A 103 -8.47 -12.71 16.08
N ILE A 104 -9.18 -11.76 16.70
CA ILE A 104 -8.61 -10.50 17.21
C ILE A 104 -7.53 -10.72 18.28
N GLN A 105 -7.56 -11.85 18.98
CA GLN A 105 -6.55 -12.22 19.98
C GLN A 105 -5.29 -12.87 19.37
N THR A 106 -5.32 -13.25 18.09
CA THR A 106 -4.18 -13.85 17.40
C THR A 106 -3.10 -12.82 17.04
N LYS A 107 -1.89 -13.30 16.69
CA LYS A 107 -0.73 -12.45 16.33
C LYS A 107 -0.94 -11.68 15.03
N GLU A 108 -1.70 -12.24 14.08
CA GLU A 108 -1.99 -11.65 12.76
C GLU A 108 -3.47 -11.23 12.68
N ALA A 109 -3.98 -10.63 13.76
CA ALA A 109 -5.38 -10.28 13.93
C ALA A 109 -5.98 -9.52 12.74
N ARG A 110 -5.28 -8.54 12.17
CA ARG A 110 -5.80 -7.71 11.06
C ARG A 110 -6.05 -8.53 9.79
N GLU A 111 -5.12 -9.40 9.42
CA GLU A 111 -5.19 -10.14 8.17
C GLU A 111 -6.20 -11.27 8.24
N ASN A 112 -6.12 -12.06 9.31
CA ASN A 112 -7.06 -13.12 9.59
C ASN A 112 -8.49 -12.59 9.73
N PHE A 113 -8.65 -11.39 10.31
CA PHE A 113 -9.94 -10.72 10.41
C PHE A 113 -10.46 -10.33 9.04
N LEU A 114 -9.64 -9.69 8.21
CA LEU A 114 -10.04 -9.33 6.85
C LEU A 114 -10.39 -10.58 6.05
N GLU A 115 -9.57 -11.63 6.10
CA GLU A 115 -9.82 -12.90 5.40
C GLU A 115 -11.18 -13.50 5.77
N PHE A 116 -11.45 -13.60 7.07
CA PHE A 116 -12.76 -14.06 7.53
C PHE A 116 -13.91 -13.18 7.02
N ILE A 117 -13.76 -11.85 7.07
CA ILE A 117 -14.79 -10.91 6.63
C ILE A 117 -15.02 -11.00 5.11
N TYR A 118 -13.98 -11.19 4.31
CA TYR A 118 -14.10 -11.35 2.86
C TYR A 118 -14.85 -12.62 2.45
N ASP A 119 -14.76 -13.70 3.24
CA ASP A 119 -15.55 -14.91 3.05
C ASP A 119 -17.05 -14.71 3.40
N HIS A 120 -17.38 -13.67 4.17
CA HIS A 120 -18.72 -13.37 4.64
C HIS A 120 -19.21 -12.03 4.08
N LEU A 121 -19.72 -12.03 2.84
CA LEU A 121 -20.15 -10.82 2.11
C LEU A 121 -21.06 -9.88 2.92
N THR A 122 -21.99 -10.41 3.72
CA THR A 122 -22.87 -9.58 4.56
C THR A 122 -22.13 -8.84 5.67
N GLU A 123 -21.10 -9.45 6.23
CA GLU A 123 -20.24 -8.82 7.24
C GLU A 123 -19.24 -7.88 6.58
N LEU A 124 -18.79 -8.18 5.35
CA LEU A 124 -17.95 -7.28 4.54
C LEU A 124 -18.64 -5.94 4.29
N GLU A 125 -19.89 -5.94 3.85
CA GLU A 125 -20.64 -4.69 3.62
C GLU A 125 -20.78 -3.87 4.90
N LYS A 126 -21.10 -4.52 6.03
CA LYS A 126 -21.19 -3.85 7.34
C LYS A 126 -19.82 -3.31 7.78
N TRP A 127 -18.75 -4.07 7.55
CA TRP A 127 -17.40 -3.68 7.89
C TRP A 127 -16.97 -2.46 7.09
N GLN A 128 -17.20 -2.44 5.78
CA GLN A 128 -16.91 -1.30 4.91
C GLN A 128 -17.63 -0.04 5.40
N GLN A 129 -18.93 -0.12 5.68
CA GLN A 129 -19.70 1.02 6.20
C GLN A 129 -19.17 1.49 7.56
N PHE A 130 -18.93 0.57 8.49
CA PHE A 130 -18.40 0.89 9.81
C PHE A 130 -17.00 1.52 9.72
N TYR A 131 -16.13 0.98 8.88
CA TYR A 131 -14.78 1.48 8.70
C TYR A 131 -14.78 2.89 8.11
N VAL A 132 -15.62 3.16 7.10
CA VAL A 132 -15.80 4.49 6.53
C VAL A 132 -16.27 5.48 7.59
N GLU A 133 -17.31 5.13 8.38
CA GLU A 133 -17.83 5.98 9.46
C GLU A 133 -16.75 6.30 10.51
N ARG A 134 -16.01 5.30 10.96
CA ARG A 134 -14.96 5.46 11.99
C ARG A 134 -13.73 6.20 11.46
N SER A 135 -13.30 5.91 10.24
CA SER A 135 -12.20 6.60 9.59
C SER A 135 -12.53 8.07 9.35
N ARG A 136 -13.78 8.38 8.99
CA ARG A 136 -14.26 9.76 8.86
C ARG A 136 -14.16 10.54 10.15
N ILE A 137 -14.60 9.96 11.27
CA ILE A 137 -14.45 10.61 12.59
C ILE A 137 -12.97 10.82 12.91
N ARG A 138 -12.13 9.80 12.71
CA ARG A 138 -10.67 9.88 12.96
C ARG A 138 -10.00 11.00 12.15
N ILE A 139 -10.30 11.10 10.86
CA ILE A 139 -9.74 12.13 9.97
C ILE A 139 -10.22 13.52 10.40
N ILE A 140 -11.51 13.69 10.68
CA ILE A 140 -12.06 14.97 11.15
C ILE A 140 -11.39 15.39 12.47
N GLU A 141 -11.25 14.47 13.44
CA GLU A 141 -10.56 14.74 14.71
C GLU A 141 -9.12 15.19 14.51
N TRP A 142 -8.40 14.53 13.59
CA TRP A 142 -7.03 14.89 13.26
C TRP A 142 -6.94 16.28 12.61
N LEU A 143 -7.78 16.57 11.62
CA LEU A 143 -7.84 17.88 10.95
C LEU A 143 -8.20 19.01 11.94
N ARG A 144 -9.13 18.74 12.88
CA ARG A 144 -9.48 19.68 13.96
C ARG A 144 -8.31 19.94 14.90
N ARG A 145 -7.57 18.90 15.30
CA ARG A 145 -6.40 19.02 16.18
C ARG A 145 -5.34 19.94 15.57
N HIS A 146 -5.19 19.91 14.26
CA HIS A 146 -4.28 20.76 13.50
C HIS A 146 -4.89 22.10 13.04
N GLN A 147 -6.12 22.42 13.45
CA GLN A 147 -6.82 23.69 13.13
C GLN A 147 -6.94 23.97 11.61
N ILE A 148 -7.04 22.92 10.79
CA ILE A 148 -7.16 23.05 9.34
C ILE A 148 -8.62 23.27 8.98
N LYS A 149 -8.98 24.42 8.39
CA LYS A 149 -10.35 24.62 7.89
C LYS A 149 -10.55 23.82 6.61
N PHE A 150 -11.45 22.83 6.62
CA PHE A 150 -11.70 21.96 5.48
C PHE A 150 -13.19 21.71 5.26
N VAL A 151 -13.51 21.23 4.06
CA VAL A 151 -14.78 20.58 3.69
C VAL A 151 -14.46 19.40 2.76
N PHE A 152 -15.21 18.30 2.89
CA PHE A 152 -15.07 17.19 1.97
C PHE A 152 -15.84 17.43 0.68
N GLU A 153 -15.20 17.14 -0.46
CA GLU A 153 -15.81 17.28 -1.79
C GLU A 153 -17.10 16.45 -1.91
N GLU A 154 -17.10 15.26 -1.31
CA GLU A 154 -18.23 14.32 -1.34
C GLU A 154 -19.46 14.83 -0.58
N ASP A 155 -19.29 15.80 0.32
CA ASP A 155 -20.38 16.41 1.07
C ASP A 155 -20.86 17.72 0.43
N LEU A 156 -20.25 18.17 -0.68
CA LEU A 156 -20.64 19.38 -1.38
C LEU A 156 -21.70 19.10 -2.44
N ASP A 157 -22.91 19.63 -2.23
CA ASP A 157 -23.98 19.66 -3.24
C ASP A 157 -23.71 20.74 -4.32
N LEU A 158 -22.52 20.71 -4.95
CA LEU A 158 -22.10 21.65 -5.99
C LEU A 158 -21.80 20.91 -7.30
N THR A 159 -22.06 21.55 -8.44
CA THR A 159 -21.73 20.99 -9.76
C THR A 159 -20.21 20.94 -9.98
N LYS A 160 -19.69 19.94 -10.70
CA LYS A 160 -18.24 19.79 -11.03
C LYS A 160 -17.59 21.09 -11.50
N ASN A 161 -18.20 21.74 -12.49
CA ASN A 161 -17.68 22.98 -13.09
C ASN A 161 -17.48 24.10 -12.06
N LEU A 162 -18.34 24.15 -11.04
CA LEU A 162 -18.26 25.15 -9.97
C LEU A 162 -17.16 24.80 -8.97
N ILE A 163 -16.97 23.52 -8.64
CA ILE A 163 -15.87 23.04 -7.80
C ILE A 163 -14.51 23.31 -8.48
N GLU A 164 -14.39 23.06 -9.77
CA GLU A 164 -13.16 23.35 -10.52
C GLU A 164 -12.86 24.86 -10.57
N LYS A 165 -13.89 25.71 -10.78
CA LYS A 165 -13.74 27.16 -10.68
C LYS A 165 -13.29 27.59 -9.28
N LEU A 166 -13.85 26.98 -8.23
CA LEU A 166 -13.46 27.25 -6.84
C LEU A 166 -12.00 26.88 -6.57
N LYS A 167 -11.55 25.72 -7.06
CA LYS A 167 -10.14 25.28 -6.95
C LYS A 167 -9.21 26.24 -7.70
N LYS A 168 -9.54 26.63 -8.94
CA LYS A 168 -8.76 27.61 -9.73
C LYS A 168 -8.63 28.97 -9.05
N HIS A 169 -9.71 29.43 -8.44
CA HIS A 169 -9.77 30.74 -7.79
C HIS A 169 -9.50 30.66 -6.28
N LEU A 170 -8.85 29.61 -5.74
CA LEU A 170 -8.69 29.41 -4.29
C LEU A 170 -8.05 30.62 -3.57
N PHE A 171 -7.09 31.28 -4.22
CA PHE A 171 -6.32 32.40 -3.66
C PHE A 171 -6.85 33.78 -4.05
N ASP A 172 -7.76 33.86 -5.02
CA ASP A 172 -8.25 35.13 -5.56
C ASP A 172 -9.24 35.80 -4.61
N SER A 173 -9.00 37.09 -4.31
CA SER A 173 -9.90 37.88 -3.46
C SER A 173 -11.16 38.33 -4.19
N LYS A 174 -11.07 38.66 -5.47
CA LYS A 174 -12.18 39.07 -6.33
C LYS A 174 -12.56 37.92 -7.24
N VAL A 175 -13.75 37.37 -7.02
CA VAL A 175 -14.27 36.24 -7.82
C VAL A 175 -15.67 36.56 -8.34
N PRO A 176 -16.10 35.87 -9.41
CA PRO A 176 -17.47 35.96 -9.91
C PRO A 176 -18.52 35.62 -8.83
N ARG A 177 -19.74 36.16 -8.99
CA ARG A 177 -20.79 36.07 -7.96
C ARG A 177 -21.18 34.63 -7.60
N ASP A 178 -21.20 33.74 -8.59
CA ASP A 178 -21.45 32.29 -8.41
C ASP A 178 -20.40 31.66 -7.47
N VAL A 179 -19.11 31.96 -7.69
CA VAL A 179 -18.00 31.47 -6.85
C VAL A 179 -18.08 32.08 -5.44
N SER A 180 -18.44 33.36 -5.31
CA SER A 180 -18.59 34.01 -4.00
C SER A 180 -19.69 33.34 -3.16
N THR A 181 -20.86 33.07 -3.75
CA THR A 181 -21.96 32.39 -3.06
C THR A 181 -21.57 30.96 -2.67
N ALA A 182 -20.85 30.26 -3.55
CA ALA A 182 -20.36 28.91 -3.23
C ALA A 182 -19.33 28.92 -2.08
N ARG A 183 -18.46 29.93 -1.99
CA ARG A 183 -17.53 30.10 -0.87
C ARG A 183 -18.26 30.26 0.47
N GLU A 184 -19.32 31.06 0.51
CA GLU A 184 -20.14 31.23 1.73
C GLU A 184 -20.75 29.90 2.17
N ALA A 185 -21.26 29.11 1.22
CA ALA A 185 -21.78 27.77 1.51
C ALA A 185 -20.70 26.80 2.05
N ILE A 186 -19.49 26.85 1.48
CA ILE A 186 -18.34 26.05 1.95
C ILE A 186 -17.92 26.49 3.35
N VAL A 187 -17.85 27.80 3.62
CA VAL A 187 -17.54 28.32 4.95
C VAL A 187 -18.58 27.86 5.97
N ALA A 188 -19.87 27.94 5.64
CA ALA A 188 -20.94 27.44 6.51
C ALA A 188 -20.79 25.94 6.79
N LYS A 189 -20.54 25.11 5.76
CA LYS A 189 -20.29 23.67 5.93
C LYS A 189 -19.03 23.39 6.76
N SER A 190 -17.95 24.15 6.57
CA SER A 190 -16.71 24.00 7.35
C SER A 190 -16.95 24.16 8.84
N ILE A 191 -17.80 25.10 9.26
CA ILE A 191 -18.15 25.33 10.66
C ILE A 191 -18.89 24.12 11.25
N VAL A 192 -19.75 23.46 10.46
CA VAL A 192 -20.46 22.23 10.88
C VAL A 192 -19.46 21.12 11.20
N TYR A 193 -18.38 20.95 10.42
CA TYR A 193 -17.33 19.98 10.73
C TYR A 193 -16.52 20.30 11.97
N TYR A 194 -16.70 21.45 12.61
CA TYR A 194 -16.12 21.78 13.91
C TYR A 194 -17.13 21.67 15.05
N SER A 195 -18.41 21.47 14.73
CA SER A 195 -19.48 21.25 15.71
C SER A 195 -19.51 19.79 16.22
N ASN A 196 -20.14 19.54 17.36
CA ASN A 196 -20.27 18.19 17.93
C ASN A 196 -21.11 17.22 17.07
N GLU A 197 -21.87 17.73 16.10
CA GLU A 197 -22.73 16.93 15.22
C GLU A 197 -21.92 16.08 14.23
N ALA A 198 -20.78 16.58 13.76
CA ALA A 198 -19.91 15.85 12.84
C ALA A 198 -19.08 14.74 13.54
N LEU A 199 -18.94 14.78 14.87
CA LEU A 199 -18.22 13.76 15.65
C LEU A 199 -19.12 12.58 16.05
N ASN A 200 -20.41 12.85 16.23
CA ASN A 200 -21.41 11.89 16.64
C ASN A 200 -22.71 12.19 15.88
N PRO A 201 -22.93 11.59 14.70
CA PRO A 201 -24.21 11.71 14.01
C PRO A 201 -25.27 11.01 14.86
N ARG A 202 -25.93 11.77 15.74
CA ARG A 202 -27.05 11.24 16.52
C ARG A 202 -28.18 10.92 15.54
N PRO A 203 -28.84 9.75 15.67
CA PRO A 203 -30.10 9.51 14.98
C PRO A 203 -31.06 10.65 15.34
N LYS A 204 -31.56 11.38 14.33
CA LYS A 204 -32.54 12.45 14.57
C LYS A 204 -33.75 11.85 15.28
N ARG A 205 -33.84 12.10 16.60
CA ARG A 205 -34.85 11.51 17.49
C ARG A 205 -36.24 12.01 17.08
N GLY A 206 -37.16 11.09 16.77
CA GLY A 206 -38.59 11.37 16.78
C GLY A 206 -39.36 11.36 15.44
N ARG A 207 -38.76 10.94 14.33
CA ARG A 207 -39.54 10.61 13.12
C ARG A 207 -38.99 9.33 12.50
N PRO A 208 -39.82 8.38 12.05
CA PRO A 208 -39.35 7.31 11.19
C PRO A 208 -38.52 7.94 10.07
N PRO A 209 -37.32 7.41 9.76
CA PRO A 209 -36.55 7.93 8.64
C PRO A 209 -37.48 7.88 7.44
N LYS A 210 -37.83 9.07 6.91
CA LYS A 210 -38.42 9.16 5.58
C LYS A 210 -37.48 8.33 4.73
N GLN A 211 -37.95 7.29 4.05
CA GLN A 211 -37.13 6.58 3.06
C GLN A 211 -36.64 7.66 2.10
N VAL A 212 -35.45 8.18 2.39
CA VAL A 212 -34.70 8.98 1.45
C VAL A 212 -34.36 7.92 0.44
N VAL A 213 -35.13 7.91 -0.64
CA VAL A 213 -34.77 7.20 -1.86
C VAL A 213 -33.28 7.43 -1.98
N LYS A 214 -32.51 6.34 -1.90
CA LYS A 214 -31.08 6.34 -2.01
C LYS A 214 -30.81 6.85 -3.42
N VAL A 215 -30.77 8.17 -3.57
CA VAL A 215 -30.32 8.81 -4.79
C VAL A 215 -28.85 8.49 -4.76
N GLU A 216 -28.51 7.42 -5.46
CA GLU A 216 -27.14 7.09 -5.87
C GLU A 216 -26.71 8.23 -6.79
N LEU A 217 -26.46 9.39 -6.18
CA LEU A 217 -25.81 10.49 -6.84
C LEU A 217 -24.35 10.04 -6.89
N GLU A 218 -24.03 9.37 -7.99
CA GLU A 218 -22.69 8.92 -8.32
C GLU A 218 -21.74 10.08 -8.01
N PRO A 219 -20.80 9.92 -7.07
CA PRO A 219 -19.98 11.03 -6.62
C PRO A 219 -19.24 11.57 -7.83
N GLN A 220 -19.62 12.78 -8.21
CA GLN A 220 -19.09 13.46 -9.37
C GLN A 220 -17.70 13.97 -9.01
N VAL A 221 -16.72 13.08 -9.01
CA VAL A 221 -15.31 13.40 -8.71
C VAL A 221 -14.80 14.43 -9.72
N THR A 222 -14.23 15.53 -9.21
CA THR A 222 -13.60 16.58 -10.03
C THR A 222 -12.10 16.32 -10.22
N VAL A 223 -11.56 16.91 -11.29
CA VAL A 223 -10.11 16.87 -11.56
C VAL A 223 -9.36 17.63 -10.47
N ASP A 224 -8.18 17.12 -10.10
CA ASP A 224 -7.29 17.84 -9.20
C ASP A 224 -6.67 19.03 -9.92
N ILE A 225 -6.84 20.20 -9.33
CA ILE A 225 -6.26 21.44 -9.83
C ILE A 225 -5.48 22.02 -8.68
N TYR A 226 -4.15 21.89 -8.77
CA TYR A 226 -3.22 22.46 -7.83
C TYR A 226 -2.35 23.49 -8.54
N THR A 227 -2.20 24.65 -7.94
CA THR A 227 -1.52 25.83 -8.49
C THR A 227 -0.22 26.15 -7.76
N THR A 228 -0.05 25.63 -6.54
CA THR A 228 1.07 25.96 -5.65
C THR A 228 1.99 24.77 -5.34
N VAL A 229 1.91 23.69 -6.12
CA VAL A 229 2.77 22.51 -5.93
C VAL A 229 4.21 22.86 -6.35
N PRO A 230 5.19 22.77 -5.45
CA PRO A 230 6.60 22.97 -5.77
C PRO A 230 7.08 21.93 -6.79
N SER A 231 7.98 22.32 -7.69
CA SER A 231 8.55 21.40 -8.69
C SER A 231 9.26 20.20 -8.04
N SER A 232 9.86 20.40 -6.86
CA SER A 232 10.47 19.36 -6.02
C SER A 232 9.47 18.27 -5.59
N ALA A 233 8.20 18.61 -5.44
CA ALA A 233 7.16 17.73 -4.91
C ALA A 233 6.27 17.09 -5.99
N HIS A 234 6.45 17.43 -7.28
CA HIS A 234 5.60 16.92 -8.37
C HIS A 234 5.67 15.39 -8.48
N HIS A 235 6.85 14.80 -8.31
CA HIS A 235 7.08 13.35 -8.39
C HIS A 235 6.49 12.56 -7.21
N PHE A 236 6.09 13.26 -6.15
CA PHE A 236 5.54 12.70 -4.92
C PHE A 236 4.03 12.95 -4.78
N LEU A 237 3.40 13.59 -5.77
CA LEU A 237 1.99 13.94 -5.69
C LEU A 237 1.10 12.69 -5.68
N TYR A 238 0.37 12.49 -4.58
CA TYR A 238 -0.54 11.37 -4.42
C TYR A 238 -1.90 11.69 -5.04
N SER A 239 -2.20 11.05 -6.17
CA SER A 239 -3.42 11.30 -6.95
C SER A 239 -4.10 10.01 -7.44
N PRO A 240 -4.44 9.06 -6.55
CA PRO A 240 -5.14 7.86 -6.98
C PRO A 240 -6.55 8.20 -7.47
N GLU A 241 -7.02 7.46 -8.47
CA GLU A 241 -8.39 7.48 -8.96
C GLU A 241 -9.25 6.58 -8.07
N ILE A 242 -9.70 7.14 -6.94
CA ILE A 242 -10.61 6.46 -6.01
C ILE A 242 -11.98 7.13 -6.15
N THR A 243 -12.92 6.38 -6.71
CA THR A 243 -14.31 6.80 -6.95
C THR A 243 -15.26 6.24 -5.89
N SER A 244 -14.93 5.09 -5.29
CA SER A 244 -15.77 4.42 -4.29
C SER A 244 -14.99 3.99 -3.05
N ALA A 245 -15.67 3.92 -1.90
CA ALA A 245 -15.13 3.36 -0.67
C ALA A 245 -14.76 1.87 -0.77
N THR A 246 -15.33 1.15 -1.74
CA THR A 246 -14.98 -0.25 -2.03
C THR A 246 -13.59 -0.38 -2.64
N GLU A 247 -13.16 0.61 -3.43
CA GLU A 247 -11.87 0.61 -4.12
C GLU A 247 -10.69 0.89 -3.17
N VAL A 248 -10.97 1.39 -1.96
CA VAL A 248 -9.95 1.64 -0.94
C VAL A 248 -9.58 0.33 -0.25
N THR A 249 -8.31 -0.05 -0.34
CA THR A 249 -7.81 -1.23 0.37
C THR A 249 -7.71 -0.93 1.87
N PHE A 250 -8.41 -1.71 2.68
CA PHE A 250 -8.26 -1.65 4.15
C PHE A 250 -6.95 -2.26 4.65
N SER A 251 -6.07 -2.72 3.75
CA SER A 251 -4.79 -3.34 4.04
C SER A 251 -3.65 -2.41 3.65
N SER A 252 -2.64 -2.30 4.52
CA SER A 252 -1.39 -1.61 4.17
C SER A 252 -0.48 -2.42 3.24
N ARG A 253 -0.74 -3.73 3.09
CA ARG A 253 0.09 -4.64 2.27
C ARG A 253 -0.27 -4.69 0.79
N TYR A 254 -1.46 -4.24 0.41
CA TYR A 254 -1.96 -4.36 -0.96
C TYR A 254 -2.35 -2.98 -1.49
N ASP A 255 -1.92 -2.70 -2.72
CA ASP A 255 -2.12 -1.40 -3.33
C ASP A 255 -3.49 -1.32 -4.02
N THR A 256 -4.02 -2.46 -4.47
CA THR A 256 -5.35 -2.57 -5.09
C THR A 256 -6.26 -3.62 -4.42
N GLU A 257 -7.57 -3.40 -4.49
CA GLU A 257 -8.57 -4.37 -4.01
C GLU A 257 -8.42 -5.72 -4.76
N ALA A 258 -8.08 -5.66 -6.05
CA ALA A 258 -7.86 -6.83 -6.87
C ALA A 258 -6.68 -7.69 -6.39
N GLU A 259 -5.57 -7.08 -5.95
CA GLU A 259 -4.43 -7.80 -5.36
C GLU A 259 -4.79 -8.45 -4.02
N LEU A 260 -5.53 -7.74 -3.17
CA LEU A 260 -6.03 -8.27 -1.91
C LEU A 260 -6.98 -9.45 -2.17
N LEU A 261 -7.91 -9.32 -3.10
CA LEU A 261 -8.80 -10.42 -3.49
C LEU A 261 -8.04 -11.57 -4.15
N ALA A 262 -6.98 -11.31 -4.90
CA ALA A 262 -6.13 -12.34 -5.49
C ALA A 262 -5.33 -13.10 -4.42
N SER A 263 -4.85 -12.43 -3.38
CA SER A 263 -4.17 -13.08 -2.26
C SER A 263 -5.14 -13.90 -1.40
N LEU A 264 -6.33 -13.36 -1.12
CA LEU A 264 -7.40 -14.03 -0.39
C LEU A 264 -7.93 -15.26 -1.12
N ARG A 265 -8.13 -15.17 -2.44
CA ARG A 265 -8.50 -16.32 -3.30
C ARG A 265 -7.34 -17.31 -3.49
N GLY A 266 -6.18 -17.08 -2.86
CA GLY A 266 -4.90 -17.65 -3.23
C GLY A 266 -4.09 -18.36 -2.16
N SER A 267 -4.60 -18.60 -0.94
CA SER A 267 -3.89 -19.40 0.09
C SER A 267 -3.86 -20.92 -0.19
N ALA A 268 -4.61 -21.41 -1.19
CA ALA A 268 -4.53 -22.82 -1.61
C ALA A 268 -4.03 -23.06 -3.04
N ARG A 269 -4.08 -22.10 -3.97
CA ARG A 269 -3.79 -22.36 -5.41
C ARG A 269 -3.25 -21.20 -6.25
N VAL A 270 -2.65 -20.16 -5.65
CA VAL A 270 -1.89 -19.15 -6.44
C VAL A 270 -0.48 -18.99 -5.89
N LYS A 271 0.18 -20.13 -5.63
CA LYS A 271 1.54 -20.29 -6.16
C LYS A 271 1.37 -20.83 -7.58
N VAL A 272 1.20 -19.91 -8.52
CA VAL A 272 1.78 -20.10 -9.86
C VAL A 272 3.24 -19.62 -9.72
N ASP A 273 3.96 -20.11 -8.71
CA ASP A 273 5.02 -21.10 -8.85
C ASP A 273 5.97 -20.64 -9.96
N GLU A 274 6.91 -19.77 -9.60
CA GLU A 274 8.17 -19.58 -10.35
C GLU A 274 8.79 -20.94 -10.72
N LYS A 275 8.49 -21.98 -9.93
CA LYS A 275 8.82 -23.38 -10.21
C LYS A 275 7.97 -24.03 -11.31
N LEU A 276 6.68 -23.72 -11.44
CA LEU A 276 5.84 -24.17 -12.56
C LEU A 276 6.16 -23.39 -13.83
N GLN A 277 6.49 -22.10 -13.73
CA GLN A 277 6.95 -21.31 -14.85
C GLN A 277 8.33 -21.80 -15.33
N ALA A 278 9.27 -22.05 -14.41
CA ALA A 278 10.54 -22.70 -14.72
C ALA A 278 10.38 -24.15 -15.20
N LEU A 279 9.35 -24.89 -14.76
CA LEU A 279 9.03 -26.22 -15.29
C LEU A 279 8.39 -26.14 -16.67
N SER A 280 7.57 -25.13 -16.94
CA SER A 280 6.95 -24.90 -18.25
C SER A 280 8.02 -24.51 -19.26
N GLU A 281 8.95 -23.61 -18.90
CA GLU A 281 10.11 -23.26 -19.71
C GLU A 281 11.06 -24.45 -19.90
N ARG A 282 11.24 -25.31 -18.88
CA ARG A 282 12.01 -26.56 -19.02
C ARG A 282 11.31 -27.59 -19.90
N LEU A 283 9.98 -27.67 -19.85
CA LEU A 283 9.20 -28.59 -20.69
C LEU A 283 9.11 -28.09 -22.13
N GLU A 284 9.05 -26.79 -22.35
CA GLU A 284 9.13 -26.17 -23.68
C GLU A 284 10.52 -26.35 -24.29
N SER A 285 11.59 -26.11 -23.52
CA SER A 285 12.95 -26.40 -24.00
C SER A 285 13.17 -27.91 -24.25
N LEU A 286 12.60 -28.80 -23.42
CA LEU A 286 12.62 -30.25 -23.69
C LEU A 286 11.79 -30.64 -24.91
N ARG A 287 10.65 -29.98 -25.19
CA ARG A 287 9.87 -30.20 -26.41
C ARG A 287 10.63 -29.73 -27.65
N HIS A 288 11.32 -28.59 -27.59
CA HIS A 288 12.17 -28.11 -28.68
C HIS A 288 13.40 -29.00 -28.93
N ILE A 289 13.98 -29.57 -27.87
CA ILE A 289 15.08 -30.55 -28.01
C ILE A 289 14.54 -31.88 -28.52
N SER A 290 13.38 -32.35 -28.02
CA SER A 290 12.75 -33.58 -28.46
C SER A 290 12.27 -33.51 -29.91
N SER A 291 11.79 -32.35 -30.38
CA SER A 291 11.42 -32.15 -31.78
C SER A 291 12.65 -32.13 -32.67
N ARG A 292 13.72 -31.42 -32.27
CA ARG A 292 15.00 -31.43 -33.00
C ARG A 292 15.66 -32.81 -33.02
N LEU A 293 15.50 -33.61 -31.97
CA LEU A 293 16.02 -34.99 -31.91
C LEU A 293 15.17 -35.96 -32.75
N ALA A 294 13.86 -35.72 -32.86
CA ALA A 294 12.98 -36.46 -33.76
C ALA A 294 13.31 -36.16 -35.22
N ASP A 295 13.56 -34.89 -35.57
CA ASP A 295 14.01 -34.46 -36.90
C ASP A 295 15.39 -35.05 -37.27
N LEU A 296 16.28 -35.22 -36.28
CA LEU A 296 17.58 -35.88 -36.46
C LEU A 296 17.46 -37.38 -36.73
N LYS A 297 16.40 -38.04 -36.25
CA LYS A 297 16.18 -39.48 -36.46
C LYS A 297 15.65 -39.80 -37.86
N GLU A 298 15.11 -38.79 -38.57
CA GLU A 298 14.71 -38.89 -39.97
C GLU A 298 15.85 -38.56 -40.95
N MET A 299 16.94 -37.95 -40.47
CA MET A 299 18.15 -37.75 -41.26
C MET A 299 19.12 -38.91 -41.02
N GLY A 300 19.49 -39.63 -42.08
CA GLY A 300 20.45 -40.73 -42.03
C GLY A 300 21.83 -40.31 -41.47
N PRO A 301 22.78 -41.25 -41.33
CA PRO A 301 24.03 -41.09 -40.57
C PRO A 301 24.95 -39.92 -41.00
N GLU A 302 24.69 -39.27 -42.13
CA GLU A 302 25.39 -38.07 -42.59
C GLU A 302 24.87 -36.76 -41.96
N GLY A 303 23.65 -36.75 -41.39
CA GLY A 303 23.06 -35.60 -40.70
C GLY A 303 23.57 -35.43 -39.27
N GLU A 304 23.86 -36.53 -38.59
CA GLU A 304 24.34 -36.54 -37.20
C GLU A 304 25.75 -35.92 -37.05
N GLU A 305 26.65 -36.15 -38.01
CA GLU A 305 28.01 -35.58 -37.99
C GLU A 305 28.04 -34.04 -38.14
N LYS A 306 27.09 -33.47 -38.90
CA LYS A 306 26.98 -32.01 -39.07
C LYS A 306 26.44 -31.32 -37.82
N PHE A 307 25.57 -32.00 -37.06
CA PHE A 307 25.01 -31.44 -35.83
C PHE A 307 26.03 -31.44 -34.68
N ILE A 308 26.88 -32.46 -34.58
CA ILE A 308 28.00 -32.50 -33.62
C ILE A 308 29.02 -31.40 -33.92
N ARG A 309 29.27 -31.08 -35.20
CA ARG A 309 30.14 -29.95 -35.58
C ARG A 309 29.52 -28.57 -35.28
N GLY A 310 28.20 -28.43 -35.38
CA GLY A 310 27.48 -27.19 -35.10
C GLY A 310 27.32 -26.86 -33.60
N ALA A 311 27.24 -27.87 -32.74
CA ALA A 311 27.15 -27.65 -31.28
C ALA A 311 28.50 -27.28 -30.64
N VAL A 312 29.62 -27.66 -31.27
CA VAL A 312 30.99 -27.30 -30.81
C VAL A 312 31.38 -25.87 -31.21
N THR A 313 30.62 -25.21 -32.09
CA THR A 313 30.90 -23.85 -32.59
C THR A 313 30.11 -22.73 -31.91
N PHE A 314 29.15 -23.05 -31.02
CA PHE A 314 28.42 -22.05 -30.22
C PHE A 314 29.06 -21.72 -28.86
N GLY A 315 30.29 -22.15 -28.64
CA GLY A 315 31.03 -21.89 -27.41
C GLY A 315 32.52 -21.81 -27.63
N LYS A 316 33.00 -20.74 -28.31
CA LYS A 316 34.25 -20.00 -28.03
C LYS A 316 34.76 -19.24 -29.27
N GLU A 317 34.58 -17.92 -29.23
CA GLU A 317 35.64 -16.93 -29.46
C GLU A 317 35.49 -15.95 -28.28
N GLU A 318 36.51 -15.62 -27.46
CA GLU A 318 37.96 -15.69 -27.64
C GLU A 318 38.66 -16.25 -26.39
N VAL A 319 39.44 -17.34 -26.52
CA VAL A 319 40.76 -17.51 -25.85
C VAL A 319 41.61 -18.41 -26.77
N LYS A 320 42.82 -17.93 -27.09
CA LYS A 320 43.84 -18.52 -27.98
C LYS A 320 44.26 -19.95 -27.61
N GLU A 321 44.63 -20.69 -28.68
CA GLU A 321 45.75 -21.67 -28.85
C GLU A 321 46.08 -22.60 -27.65
N GLU A 322 46.09 -23.93 -27.74
CA GLU A 322 46.86 -24.80 -28.65
C GLU A 322 46.27 -26.24 -28.67
N VAL A 323 46.66 -26.99 -29.70
CA VAL A 323 46.16 -28.31 -30.15
C VAL A 323 46.79 -29.47 -29.38
N GLU A 324 46.02 -30.53 -29.06
CA GLU A 324 46.45 -31.92 -29.33
C GLU A 324 45.31 -32.95 -29.26
N GLU A 325 45.30 -33.83 -30.27
CA GLU A 325 44.35 -34.92 -30.50
C GLU A 325 44.40 -36.03 -29.44
N LYS A 326 43.24 -36.63 -29.12
CA LYS A 326 43.01 -38.09 -29.21
C LYS A 326 41.62 -38.52 -28.71
N GLY A 327 40.92 -39.29 -29.55
CA GLY A 327 40.26 -40.52 -29.10
C GLY A 327 38.80 -40.44 -28.64
N LYS A 328 37.90 -40.74 -29.59
CA LYS A 328 36.49 -41.12 -29.45
C LYS A 328 36.15 -41.90 -28.15
N LYS A 329 35.22 -41.39 -27.33
CA LYS A 329 34.41 -42.19 -26.38
C LYS A 329 32.97 -41.66 -26.35
N GLY A 330 32.02 -42.59 -26.35
CA GLY A 330 30.59 -42.36 -26.58
C GLY A 330 29.83 -41.72 -25.42
N ILE A 331 28.64 -41.21 -25.77
CA ILE A 331 27.71 -40.36 -25.00
C ILE A 331 27.24 -40.98 -23.66
N MET A 332 27.52 -42.26 -23.38
CA MET A 332 27.13 -42.94 -22.13
C MET A 332 27.92 -42.53 -20.87
N GLU A 333 29.01 -41.76 -20.96
CA GLU A 333 29.78 -41.31 -19.79
C GLU A 333 29.33 -39.96 -19.20
N VAL A 334 28.63 -39.11 -19.96
CA VAL A 334 28.21 -37.77 -19.48
C VAL A 334 26.96 -37.84 -18.59
N VAL A 335 26.15 -38.89 -18.71
CA VAL A 335 24.90 -39.05 -17.94
C VAL A 335 25.11 -39.57 -16.51
N LYS A 336 26.34 -39.99 -16.14
CA LYS A 336 26.66 -40.43 -14.77
C LYS A 336 26.96 -39.29 -13.78
N GLY A 337 27.02 -38.04 -14.22
CA GLY A 337 27.36 -36.88 -13.38
C GLY A 337 26.19 -36.17 -12.69
N PHE A 338 24.93 -36.45 -13.07
CA PHE A 338 23.76 -35.63 -12.67
C PHE A 338 22.64 -36.39 -11.95
N LEU A 339 22.93 -37.53 -11.31
CA LEU A 339 21.97 -38.20 -10.41
C LEU A 339 22.51 -38.27 -8.97
N PRO A 340 21.76 -37.79 -7.96
CA PRO A 340 22.20 -37.85 -6.58
C PRO A 340 22.26 -39.29 -6.08
N LYS A 341 23.43 -39.68 -5.53
CA LYS A 341 23.64 -40.98 -4.90
C LYS A 341 22.73 -41.12 -3.66
N LYS A 342 21.76 -42.04 -3.78
CA LYS A 342 21.05 -42.68 -2.65
C LYS A 342 22.09 -43.37 -1.76
N ARG A 343 22.16 -43.02 -0.46
CA ARG A 343 22.93 -43.79 0.53
C ARG A 343 21.98 -44.32 1.61
N GLU A 344 21.85 -45.64 1.61
CA GLU A 344 21.25 -46.43 2.66
C GLU A 344 22.16 -46.54 3.90
N LYS A 345 21.50 -46.95 4.97
CA LYS A 345 21.91 -47.13 6.37
C LYS A 345 23.16 -48.01 6.57
N ALA A 346 23.96 -47.69 7.59
CA ALA A 346 24.29 -48.60 8.70
C ALA A 346 25.03 -47.87 9.85
N LYS A 347 24.61 -48.16 11.09
CA LYS A 347 25.16 -47.79 12.42
C LYS A 347 26.46 -48.62 12.73
N PRO A 348 27.12 -48.58 13.92
CA PRO A 348 26.92 -47.79 15.15
C PRO A 348 28.21 -47.15 15.76
N GLY A 349 28.06 -46.26 16.75
CA GLY A 349 29.08 -46.12 17.81
C GLY A 349 29.39 -44.72 18.36
N SER A 350 28.85 -44.44 19.56
CA SER A 350 29.42 -43.66 20.67
C SER A 350 29.32 -42.12 20.76
N LYS A 351 28.63 -41.72 21.85
CA LYS A 351 28.86 -40.62 22.80
C LYS A 351 28.37 -39.19 22.50
N GLU A 352 27.31 -38.86 23.25
CA GLU A 352 26.89 -37.59 23.86
C GLU A 352 27.96 -36.47 23.93
N LYS A 353 27.57 -35.23 23.58
CA LYS A 353 27.23 -34.16 24.55
C LYS A 353 26.89 -32.82 23.86
N GLU A 354 25.91 -32.16 24.47
CA GLU A 354 25.47 -30.75 24.43
C GLU A 354 26.14 -29.75 23.46
N ALA A 355 25.32 -29.06 22.66
CA ALA A 355 25.70 -27.82 21.98
C ALA A 355 24.82 -26.66 22.48
N GLU A 356 25.46 -25.74 23.19
CA GLU A 356 24.94 -24.51 23.75
C GLU A 356 24.45 -23.51 22.69
N LYS A 357 23.38 -22.80 23.04
CA LYS A 357 22.85 -21.63 22.33
C LYS A 357 23.84 -20.46 22.42
N LYS A 358 24.39 -20.02 21.27
CA LYS A 358 25.06 -18.71 21.16
C LYS A 358 24.04 -17.58 21.07
N VAL A 359 23.84 -16.89 22.18
CA VAL A 359 23.16 -15.59 22.28
C VAL A 359 24.09 -14.50 21.73
N ARG A 360 23.58 -13.63 20.85
CA ARG A 360 24.31 -12.45 20.35
C ARG A 360 24.25 -11.33 21.42
N PRO A 361 25.36 -10.62 21.71
CA PRO A 361 25.39 -9.61 22.77
C PRO A 361 24.72 -8.29 22.35
N THR A 362 23.72 -7.88 23.11
CA THR A 362 23.12 -6.53 23.15
C THR A 362 24.14 -5.50 23.64
N LYS A 363 24.34 -4.43 22.87
CA LYS A 363 25.13 -3.26 23.29
C LYS A 363 24.38 -2.50 24.39
N ILE A 364 25.02 -2.37 25.55
CA ILE A 364 24.59 -1.55 26.69
C ILE A 364 24.92 -0.09 26.37
N VAL A 365 23.91 0.77 26.33
CA VAL A 365 24.08 2.24 26.21
C VAL A 365 24.19 2.82 27.62
N THR A 366 25.26 3.56 27.87
CA THR A 366 25.53 4.25 29.14
C THR A 366 24.66 5.50 29.29
N PRO A 367 24.13 5.81 30.49
CA PRO A 367 23.31 7.00 30.73
C PRO A 367 24.16 8.28 30.81
N ILE A 368 23.75 9.29 30.05
CA ILE A 368 24.32 10.65 30.06
C ILE A 368 23.98 11.34 31.40
N LYS A 369 25.01 11.71 32.17
CA LYS A 369 24.89 12.52 33.39
C LYS A 369 24.47 13.96 33.06
N ARG A 370 23.29 14.39 33.52
CA ARG A 370 22.87 15.80 33.50
C ARG A 370 23.66 16.62 34.52
N LYS A 371 24.34 17.67 34.04
CA LYS A 371 25.05 18.65 34.88
C LYS A 371 24.03 19.64 35.46
N LYS A 372 23.94 19.72 36.79
CA LYS A 372 23.13 20.70 37.53
C LYS A 372 23.68 22.10 37.29
N GLY A 373 22.91 22.97 36.64
CA GLY A 373 23.14 24.41 36.61
C GLY A 373 22.59 25.05 37.87
N GLY A 374 23.47 25.70 38.63
CA GLY A 374 23.17 26.32 39.91
C GLY A 374 22.43 27.65 39.78
N LYS A 375 21.52 27.87 40.73
CA LYS A 375 21.04 29.18 41.17
C LYS A 375 22.22 30.04 41.62
N LYS A 376 22.28 31.29 41.16
CA LYS A 376 22.77 32.41 41.97
C LYS A 376 21.93 33.65 41.69
N SER A 377 21.41 34.18 42.81
CA SER A 377 21.21 35.59 43.18
C SER A 377 20.78 36.58 42.10
#